data_AF-W7W5Q6-F1
#
_entry.id   AF-W7W5Q6-F1
#
_cell.length_a   1.000
_cell.length_b   1.000
_cell.length_c   1.000
_cell.angle_alpha   90.00
_cell.angle_beta   90.00
_cell.angle_gamma   90.00
#
_symmetry.space_group_name_H-M   'P 1'
#
loop_
_entity.id
_entity.type
_entity.pdbx_description
1 polymer ?
#
loop_
_entity_poly.entity_id
_entity_poly.type
_entity_poly.pdbx_seq_one_letter_code
_entity_poly.pdbx_strand_id
1 'polypeptide(L)'
;MQAGLGRVRLIDARAPERFRGDVEPLDPVAGHIPGALNRPFKDNLDAEGRFLAPAALHAAFLPLLAGRPPAESVQQCGSGVTACHNLLAMERAGLPGAALYPGSWSEWCADPARPVARG
;
A
#
# COMPACT_ATOMS: atom_id res chain seq x y z
N MET A 1 11.81 4.04 7.15
CA MET A 1 11.34 3.19 6.03
C MET A 1 12.49 2.57 5.22
N GLN A 2 13.42 3.36 4.67
CA GLN A 2 14.47 2.86 3.75
C GLN A 2 15.30 1.69 4.27
N ALA A 3 15.73 1.74 5.54
CA ALA A 3 16.48 0.63 6.15
C ALA A 3 15.72 -0.69 6.13
N GLY A 4 14.37 -0.69 6.09
CA GLY A 4 13.49 -1.85 6.16
C GLY A 4 13.08 -2.45 4.81
N LEU A 5 13.57 -1.90 3.68
CA LEU A 5 13.29 -2.46 2.35
C LEU A 5 13.62 -3.95 2.28
N GLY A 6 12.75 -4.73 1.64
CA GLY A 6 12.87 -6.18 1.51
C GLY A 6 12.62 -6.99 2.79
N ARG A 7 12.49 -6.34 3.96
CA ARG A 7 12.20 -7.01 5.24
C ARG A 7 10.74 -6.92 5.66
N VAL A 8 10.06 -5.83 5.31
CA VAL A 8 8.63 -5.62 5.56
C VAL A 8 7.80 -5.86 4.30
N ARG A 9 6.53 -6.22 4.48
CA ARG A 9 5.56 -6.29 3.36
C ARG A 9 4.97 -4.90 3.13
N LEU A 10 5.62 -4.12 2.28
CA LEU A 10 5.16 -2.78 1.92
C LEU A 10 4.04 -2.87 0.88
N ILE A 11 2.89 -2.26 1.17
CA ILE A 11 1.70 -2.31 0.32
C ILE A 11 1.28 -0.89 -0.04
N ASP A 12 1.25 -0.60 -1.34
CA ASP A 12 0.87 0.68 -1.93
C ASP A 12 -0.63 0.71 -2.24
N ALA A 13 -1.36 1.66 -1.63
CA ALA A 13 -2.79 1.84 -1.79
C ALA A 13 -3.20 2.73 -2.99
N ARG A 14 -2.24 3.25 -3.75
CA ARG A 14 -2.49 4.08 -4.94
C ARG A 14 -3.03 3.23 -6.10
N ALA A 15 -3.60 3.92 -7.08
CA ALA A 15 -4.07 3.31 -8.32
C ALA A 15 -2.90 2.63 -9.08
N PRO A 16 -3.16 1.54 -9.83
CA PRO A 16 -2.11 0.77 -10.50
C PRO A 16 -1.23 1.60 -11.44
N GLU A 17 -1.80 2.55 -12.17
CA GLU A 17 -1.09 3.45 -13.07
C GLU A 17 -0.10 4.38 -12.34
N ARG A 18 -0.42 4.80 -11.12
CA ARG A 18 0.50 5.56 -10.26
C ARG A 18 1.61 4.68 -9.70
N PHE A 19 1.25 3.47 -9.28
CA PHE A 19 2.21 2.48 -8.79
C PHE A 19 3.25 2.12 -9.87
N ARG A 20 2.80 1.76 -11.08
CA ARG A 20 3.69 1.42 -12.20
C ARG A 20 4.55 2.60 -12.67
N GLY A 21 4.11 3.82 -12.37
CA GLY A 21 4.76 5.05 -12.77
C GLY A 21 4.38 5.53 -14.17
N ASP A 22 3.21 5.11 -14.67
CA ASP A 22 2.66 5.55 -15.95
C ASP A 22 2.19 7.02 -15.86
N VAL A 23 1.63 7.41 -14.71
CA VAL A 23 1.12 8.74 -14.41
C VAL A 23 1.44 9.09 -12.97
N GLU A 24 1.91 10.31 -12.70
CA GLU A 24 1.98 10.86 -11.34
C GLU A 24 1.59 12.33 -11.36
N PRO A 25 0.34 12.67 -10.97
CA PRO A 25 -0.16 14.03 -11.07
C PRO A 25 0.18 14.90 -9.85
N LEU A 26 0.62 14.30 -8.73
CA LEU A 26 0.80 15.00 -7.45
C LEU A 26 2.27 15.21 -7.11
N ASP A 27 3.10 14.21 -7.36
CA ASP A 27 4.49 14.16 -6.92
C ASP A 27 5.47 14.34 -8.11
N PRO A 28 6.71 14.81 -7.88
CA PRO A 28 7.65 15.12 -8.96
C PRO A 28 8.20 13.89 -9.70
N VAL A 29 8.05 12.68 -9.12
CA VAL A 29 8.60 11.44 -9.68
C VAL A 29 7.53 10.36 -9.72
N ALA A 30 7.33 9.77 -10.89
CA ALA A 30 6.45 8.63 -11.08
C ALA A 30 7.17 7.29 -10.80
N GLY A 31 6.43 6.36 -10.18
CA GLY A 31 6.90 5.02 -9.82
C GLY A 31 6.43 4.60 -8.44
N HIS A 32 7.11 3.62 -7.86
CA HIS A 32 6.84 3.11 -6.52
C HIS A 32 8.14 2.79 -5.76
N ILE A 33 7.98 2.54 -4.46
CA ILE A 33 9.08 2.13 -3.59
C ILE A 33 9.48 0.70 -3.97
N PRO A 34 10.77 0.42 -4.27
CA PRO A 34 11.19 -0.91 -4.71
C PRO A 34 10.75 -2.04 -3.78
N GLY A 35 10.18 -3.09 -4.38
CA GLY A 35 9.65 -4.25 -3.66
C GLY A 35 8.28 -4.05 -2.99
N ALA A 36 7.66 -2.87 -3.14
CA ALA A 36 6.26 -2.67 -2.76
C ALA A 36 5.34 -3.55 -3.60
N LEU A 37 4.24 -4.00 -3.00
CA LEU A 37 3.12 -4.64 -3.68
C LEU A 37 2.00 -3.61 -3.86
N ASN A 38 1.18 -3.74 -4.90
CA ASN A 38 0.04 -2.83 -5.11
C ASN A 38 -1.27 -3.46 -4.62
N ARG A 39 -2.00 -2.72 -3.79
CA ARG A 39 -3.39 -3.02 -3.39
C ARG A 39 -4.18 -1.71 -3.38
N PRO A 40 -4.72 -1.28 -4.53
CA PRO A 40 -5.53 -0.07 -4.63
C PRO A 40 -6.65 -0.07 -3.59
N PHE A 41 -6.82 1.04 -2.86
CA PHE A 41 -7.79 1.07 -1.77
C PHE A 41 -9.23 0.77 -2.23
N LYS A 42 -9.54 1.16 -3.48
CA LYS A 42 -10.85 0.97 -4.13
C LYS A 42 -11.20 -0.50 -4.27
N ASP A 43 -10.22 -1.38 -4.40
CA ASP A 43 -10.45 -2.81 -4.55
C ASP A 43 -10.95 -3.46 -3.25
N ASN A 44 -10.96 -2.71 -2.13
CA ASN A 44 -11.56 -3.14 -0.87
C ASN A 44 -13.05 -2.79 -0.78
N LEU A 45 -13.63 -2.15 -1.81
CA LEU A 45 -15.00 -1.64 -1.82
C LEU A 45 -15.87 -2.39 -2.83
N ASP A 46 -17.18 -2.47 -2.55
CA ASP A 46 -18.22 -2.88 -3.48
C ASP A 46 -18.61 -1.72 -4.43
N ALA A 47 -19.56 -1.99 -5.33
CA ALA A 47 -20.04 -1.00 -6.30
C ALA A 47 -20.74 0.20 -5.65
N GLU A 48 -21.22 0.05 -4.41
CA GLU A 48 -21.85 1.12 -3.61
C GLU A 48 -20.84 1.86 -2.73
N GLY A 49 -19.55 1.52 -2.82
CA GLY A 49 -18.47 2.15 -2.05
C GLY A 49 -18.39 1.69 -0.59
N ARG A 50 -19.00 0.55 -0.24
CA ARG A 50 -18.89 -0.04 1.10
C ARG A 50 -17.78 -1.09 1.12
N PHE A 51 -17.17 -1.31 2.28
CA PHE A 51 -16.20 -2.38 2.41
C PHE A 51 -16.79 -3.74 2.02
N LEU A 52 -16.02 -4.50 1.24
CA LEU A 52 -16.32 -5.89 0.95
C LEU A 52 -16.52 -6.71 2.24
N ALA A 53 -17.12 -7.90 2.08
CA ALA A 53 -17.31 -8.83 3.19
C ALA A 53 -15.95 -9.21 3.81
N PRO A 54 -15.87 -9.38 5.15
CA PRO A 54 -14.64 -9.75 5.86
C PRO A 54 -13.86 -10.90 5.21
N ALA A 55 -14.55 -11.98 4.81
CA ALA A 55 -13.91 -13.13 4.17
C ALA A 55 -13.27 -12.81 2.80
N ALA A 56 -13.90 -11.93 2.01
CA ALA A 56 -13.36 -11.50 0.72
C ALA A 56 -12.12 -10.61 0.90
N LEU A 57 -12.16 -9.68 1.86
CA LEU A 57 -11.00 -8.88 2.22
C LEU A 57 -9.86 -9.76 2.74
N HIS A 58 -10.16 -10.71 3.62
CA HIS A 58 -9.19 -11.66 4.15
C HIS A 58 -8.50 -12.42 3.02
N ALA A 59 -9.27 -13.02 2.11
CA ALA A 59 -8.74 -13.73 0.95
C ALA A 59 -7.89 -12.82 0.05
N ALA A 60 -8.26 -11.55 -0.12
CA ALA A 60 -7.50 -10.59 -0.94
C ALA A 60 -6.16 -10.18 -0.30
N PHE A 61 -6.08 -10.08 1.04
CA PHE A 61 -4.84 -9.69 1.72
C PHE A 61 -3.87 -10.85 1.95
N LEU A 62 -4.35 -12.10 2.06
CA LEU A 62 -3.47 -13.26 2.32
C LEU A 62 -2.28 -13.40 1.34
N PRO A 63 -2.46 -13.30 0.02
CA PRO A 63 -1.33 -13.36 -0.93
C PRO A 63 -0.32 -12.23 -0.72
N LEU A 64 -0.77 -11.04 -0.34
CA LEU A 64 0.09 -9.89 -0.07
C LEU A 64 0.95 -10.12 1.18
N LEU A 65 0.41 -10.81 2.18
CA LEU A 65 1.16 -11.18 3.39
C LEU A 65 2.14 -12.34 3.17
N ALA A 66 1.85 -13.25 2.24
CA ALA A 66 2.65 -14.44 1.95
C ALA A 66 3.05 -15.23 3.21
N GLY A 67 2.07 -15.49 4.08
CA GLY A 67 2.26 -16.26 5.32
C GLY A 67 2.91 -15.49 6.47
N ARG A 68 3.27 -14.21 6.29
CA ARG A 68 3.78 -13.37 7.38
C ARG A 68 2.65 -12.81 8.25
N PRO A 69 2.91 -12.52 9.54
CA PRO A 69 1.96 -11.82 10.39
C PRO A 69 1.55 -10.46 9.79
N PRO A 70 0.28 -10.03 9.95
CA PRO A 70 -0.15 -8.71 9.47
C PRO A 70 0.68 -7.55 10.05
N ALA A 71 1.18 -7.69 11.29
CA ALA A 71 2.02 -6.69 11.94
C ALA A 71 3.39 -6.47 11.28
N GLU A 72 3.81 -7.38 10.39
CA GLU A 72 5.01 -7.20 9.55
C GLU A 72 4.73 -6.52 8.20
N SER A 73 3.48 -6.09 7.98
CA SER A 73 3.10 -5.31 6.80
C SER A 73 3.01 -3.83 7.12
N VAL A 74 3.31 -3.01 6.10
CA VAL A 74 3.29 -1.55 6.17
C VAL A 74 2.45 -1.04 5.01
N GLN A 75 1.42 -0.26 5.31
CA GLN A 75 0.57 0.40 4.32
C GLN A 75 1.13 1.80 4.00
N GLN A 76 1.09 2.17 2.74
CA GLN A 76 1.50 3.49 2.26
C GLN A 76 0.70 3.90 1.02
N CYS A 77 0.69 5.18 0.66
CA CYS A 77 0.06 5.65 -0.58
C CYS A 77 0.75 6.90 -1.18
N GLY A 78 0.04 7.99 -1.43
CA GLY A 78 0.68 9.28 -1.75
C GLY A 78 1.21 9.95 -0.48
N SER A 79 0.28 10.24 0.44
CA SER A 79 0.50 11.02 1.67
C SER A 79 -0.14 10.38 2.92
N GLY A 80 -0.23 9.04 2.94
CA GLY A 80 -0.74 8.26 4.07
C GLY A 80 -2.26 8.15 4.19
N VAL A 81 -3.05 9.02 3.55
CA VAL A 81 -4.52 9.06 3.72
C VAL A 81 -5.23 7.79 3.24
N THR A 82 -5.07 7.42 1.97
CA THR A 82 -5.74 6.21 1.43
C THR A 82 -5.11 4.90 1.93
N ALA A 83 -3.90 4.95 2.51
CA ALA A 83 -3.30 3.80 3.19
C ALA A 83 -4.07 3.42 4.46
N CYS A 84 -4.64 4.40 5.17
CA CYS A 84 -5.53 4.14 6.31
C CYS A 84 -6.77 3.32 5.91
N HIS A 85 -7.23 3.45 4.66
CA HIS A 85 -8.33 2.64 4.15
C HIS A 85 -7.95 1.15 4.04
N ASN A 86 -6.72 0.85 3.63
CA ASN A 86 -6.21 -0.53 3.65
C ASN A 86 -6.10 -1.05 5.08
N LEU A 87 -5.62 -0.24 6.03
CA LEU A 87 -5.56 -0.63 7.45
C LEU A 87 -6.95 -1.00 7.98
N LEU A 88 -7.97 -0.16 7.74
CA LEU A 88 -9.34 -0.46 8.15
C LEU A 88 -9.91 -1.71 7.45
N ALA A 89 -9.57 -1.92 6.19
CA ALA A 89 -9.94 -3.14 5.46
C ALA A 89 -9.30 -4.39 6.09
N MET A 90 -8.03 -4.30 6.51
CA MET A 90 -7.32 -5.40 7.18
C MET A 90 -7.91 -5.69 8.57
N GLU A 91 -8.24 -4.66 9.35
CA GLU A 91 -8.95 -4.83 10.64
C GLU A 91 -10.29 -5.55 10.43
N ARG A 92 -11.09 -5.11 9.47
CA ARG A 92 -12.35 -5.78 9.10
C ARG A 92 -12.15 -7.21 8.61
N ALA A 93 -11.01 -7.51 7.99
CA ALA A 93 -10.64 -8.84 7.53
C ALA A 93 -10.13 -9.77 8.65
N GLY A 94 -10.02 -9.29 9.90
CA GLY A 94 -9.42 -10.04 11.00
C GLY A 94 -7.90 -10.17 10.89
N LEU A 95 -7.24 -9.20 10.26
CA LEU A 95 -5.78 -9.14 10.06
C LEU A 95 -5.19 -7.88 10.73
N PRO A 96 -5.29 -7.75 12.07
CA PRO A 96 -4.98 -6.50 12.77
C PRO A 96 -3.48 -6.21 12.89
N GLY A 97 -3.15 -4.95 13.17
CA GLY A 97 -1.81 -4.56 13.63
C GLY A 97 -0.80 -4.18 12.55
N ALA A 98 -1.21 -4.11 11.28
CA ALA A 98 -0.37 -3.55 10.22
C ALA A 98 0.01 -2.09 10.52
N ALA A 99 1.24 -1.70 10.15
CA ALA A 99 1.73 -0.36 10.39
C ALA A 99 1.39 0.61 9.23
N LEU A 100 1.36 1.90 9.53
CA LEU A 100 1.29 2.97 8.54
C LEU A 100 2.69 3.53 8.28
N TYR A 101 3.01 3.84 7.02
CA TYR A 101 4.09 4.76 6.68
C TYR A 101 3.48 6.11 6.23
N PRO A 102 3.36 7.11 7.12
CA PRO A 102 2.58 8.30 6.87
C PRO A 102 3.12 9.18 5.74
N GLY A 103 4.45 9.35 5.66
CA GLY A 103 5.05 10.17 4.62
C GLY A 103 4.97 9.55 3.22
N SER A 104 4.80 8.22 3.13
CA SER A 104 4.36 7.54 1.91
C SER A 104 5.21 7.88 0.67
N TRP A 105 4.63 7.88 -0.53
CA TRP A 105 5.33 8.21 -1.77
C TRP A 105 5.90 9.63 -1.78
N SER A 106 5.14 10.63 -1.33
CA SER A 106 5.58 12.03 -1.34
C SER A 106 6.88 12.24 -0.54
N GLU A 107 6.99 11.64 0.65
CA GLU A 107 8.24 11.68 1.43
C GLU A 107 9.34 10.85 0.75
N TRP A 108 8.99 9.70 0.18
CA TRP A 108 9.98 8.82 -0.46
C TRP A 108 10.63 9.48 -1.67
N CYS A 109 9.84 10.00 -2.61
CA CYS A 109 10.34 10.55 -3.86
C CYS A 109 10.97 11.94 -3.72
N ALA A 110 10.77 12.63 -2.60
CA ALA A 110 11.40 13.92 -2.34
C ALA A 110 12.92 13.82 -2.12
N ASP A 111 13.43 12.64 -1.75
CA ASP A 111 14.85 12.36 -1.62
C ASP A 111 15.37 11.64 -2.88
N PRO A 112 16.10 12.32 -3.77
CA PRO A 112 16.58 11.74 -5.03
C PRO A 112 17.61 10.62 -4.84
N ALA A 113 18.17 10.46 -3.65
CA ALA A 113 19.08 9.35 -3.34
C ALA A 113 18.32 8.03 -3.08
N ARG A 114 17.00 8.07 -2.85
CA ARG A 114 16.20 6.87 -2.62
C ARG A 114 15.85 6.19 -3.93
N PRO A 115 15.93 4.85 -4.00
CA PRO A 115 15.65 4.14 -5.24
C PRO A 115 14.15 4.19 -5.57
N VAL A 116 13.85 4.23 -6.87
CA VAL A 116 12.50 4.24 -7.43
C VAL A 116 12.37 3.07 -8.41
N ALA A 117 11.31 2.29 -8.28
CA ALA A 117 10.94 1.24 -9.22
C ALA A 117 9.78 1.69 -10.12
N ARG A 118 9.67 1.06 -11.29
CA ARG A 118 8.62 1.27 -12.31
C ARG A 118 8.23 -0.08 -12.92
N GLY A 119 7.06 -0.11 -13.55
CA GLY A 119 6.46 -1.33 -14.11
C GLY A 119 5.48 -1.99 -13.16
#